data_AF-A0A6J0BYD2-F1
#
_entry.id   AF-A0A6J0BYD2-F1
#
_cell.length_a   1.000
_cell.length_b   1.000
_cell.length_c   1.000
_cell.angle_alpha   90.00
_cell.angle_beta   90.00
_cell.angle_gamma   90.00
#
_symmetry.space_group_name_H-M   'P 1'
#
loop_
_entity.id
_entity.type
_entity.pdbx_description
1 polymer ?
#
loop_
_entity_poly.entity_id
_entity_poly.type
_entity_poly.pdbx_seq_one_letter_code
_entity_poly.pdbx_strand_id
1 'polypeptide(L)'
;MFGNKKNNLPPRPHPPSPEQVLEDILNANKDDVVFRFNNREESGDENLNYPMNTYDAESVYTRLKIYLNVKKTLKKLSDTLSIENESLQSANVEMKTMAEGIRKQAQDALVKQ
;
A
#
# COMPACT_ATOMS: atom_id res chain seq x y z
N MET A 1 27.41 53.21 -22.22
CA MET A 1 27.16 52.11 -23.17
C MET A 1 26.79 50.87 -22.37
N PHE A 2 25.49 50.57 -22.24
CA PHE A 2 25.05 49.32 -21.61
C PHE A 2 25.22 48.21 -22.66
N GLY A 3 26.38 47.54 -22.61
CA GLY A 3 26.69 46.43 -23.48
C GLY A 3 25.67 45.31 -23.28
N ASN A 4 25.00 44.93 -24.37
CA ASN A 4 24.17 43.75 -24.48
C ASN A 4 24.98 42.51 -24.04
N LYS A 5 24.84 42.09 -22.78
CA LYS A 5 25.40 40.82 -22.30
C LYS A 5 24.66 39.72 -23.04
N LYS A 6 25.24 39.21 -24.13
CA LYS A 6 24.81 37.96 -24.76
C LYS A 6 24.85 36.91 -23.64
N ASN A 7 23.72 36.24 -23.39
CA ASN A 7 23.60 35.24 -22.35
C ASN A 7 24.60 34.09 -22.62
N ASN A 8 25.78 34.15 -21.99
CA ASN A 8 26.80 33.10 -22.01
C ASN A 8 26.43 31.90 -21.11
N LEU A 9 25.15 31.67 -20.87
CA LEU A 9 24.72 30.52 -20.09
C LEU A 9 24.68 29.30 -21.01
N PRO A 10 25.17 28.14 -20.54
CA PRO A 10 24.99 26.90 -21.28
C PRO A 10 23.50 26.64 -21.47
N PRO A 11 23.12 25.93 -22.55
CA PRO A 11 21.73 25.55 -22.77
C PRO A 11 21.24 24.77 -21.56
N ARG A 12 20.01 25.07 -21.12
CA ARG A 12 19.41 24.34 -20.01
C ARG A 12 19.29 22.86 -20.39
N PRO A 13 19.54 21.95 -19.44
CA PRO A 13 19.28 20.53 -19.65
C PRO A 13 17.83 20.32 -20.10
N HIS A 14 17.64 19.34 -20.95
CA HIS A 14 16.30 18.95 -21.37
C HIS A 14 15.59 18.25 -20.21
N PRO A 15 14.26 18.39 -20.13
CA PRO A 15 13.48 17.64 -19.15
C PRO A 15 13.65 16.14 -19.39
N PRO A 16 13.56 15.32 -18.33
CA PRO A 16 13.65 13.87 -18.47
C PRO A 16 12.53 13.34 -19.35
N SER A 17 12.80 12.25 -20.07
CA SER A 17 11.77 11.57 -20.85
C SER A 17 10.84 10.75 -19.93
N PRO A 18 9.61 10.45 -20.37
CA PRO A 18 8.70 9.60 -19.60
C PRO A 18 9.30 8.25 -19.23
N GLU A 19 10.09 7.65 -20.11
CA GLU A 19 10.72 6.35 -19.89
C GLU A 19 11.75 6.41 -18.75
N GLN A 20 12.51 7.51 -18.66
CA GLN A 20 13.49 7.72 -17.59
C GLN A 20 12.81 7.93 -16.24
N VAL A 21 11.70 8.66 -16.21
CA VAL A 21 10.90 8.83 -14.99
C VAL A 21 10.33 7.50 -14.52
N LEU A 22 9.85 6.67 -15.45
CA LEU A 22 9.30 5.36 -15.12
C LEU A 22 10.37 4.38 -14.64
N GLU A 23 11.57 4.39 -15.24
CA GLU A 23 12.72 3.64 -14.73
C GLU A 23 13.00 3.97 -13.27
N ASP A 24 13.10 5.27 -12.95
CA ASP A 24 13.36 5.74 -11.59
C ASP A 24 12.26 5.29 -10.61
N ILE A 25 10.98 5.36 -11.01
CA ILE A 25 9.85 4.91 -10.18
C ILE A 25 9.88 3.39 -9.96
N LEU A 26 10.20 2.61 -10.98
CA LEU A 26 10.25 1.14 -10.87
C LEU A 26 11.40 0.68 -9.97
N ASN A 27 12.50 1.42 -9.99
CA ASN A 27 13.66 1.16 -9.15
C ASN A 27 13.58 1.84 -7.77
N ALA A 28 12.60 2.71 -7.57
CA ALA A 28 12.39 3.40 -6.31
C ALA A 28 11.97 2.42 -5.21
N ASN A 29 12.56 2.61 -4.03
CA ASN A 29 12.18 1.83 -2.86
C ASN A 29 10.77 2.21 -2.38
N LYS A 30 10.10 1.32 -1.66
CA LYS A 30 8.74 1.53 -1.14
C LYS A 30 8.60 2.74 -0.20
N ASP A 31 9.70 3.19 0.40
CA ASP A 31 9.76 4.35 1.30
C ASP A 31 10.18 5.67 0.60
N ASP A 32 10.36 5.62 -0.72
CA ASP A 32 10.76 6.76 -1.54
C ASP A 32 9.70 7.88 -1.49
N VAL A 33 10.18 9.12 -1.56
CA VAL A 33 9.33 10.32 -1.57
C VAL A 33 8.30 10.31 -2.69
N VAL A 34 8.58 9.64 -3.81
CA VAL A 34 7.64 9.54 -4.94
C VAL A 34 6.34 8.81 -4.56
N PHE A 35 6.36 7.92 -3.56
CA PHE A 35 5.18 7.18 -3.11
C PHE A 35 4.52 7.77 -1.87
N ARG A 36 5.09 8.83 -1.28
CA ARG A 36 4.55 9.48 -0.07
C ARG A 36 3.27 10.26 -0.31
N PHE A 37 2.90 10.52 -1.57
CA PHE A 37 1.70 11.29 -1.93
C PHE A 37 0.39 10.51 -1.76
N ASN A 38 0.41 9.17 -1.75
CA ASN A 38 -0.81 8.37 -1.65
C ASN A 38 -1.31 8.18 -0.21
N ASN A 39 -0.54 8.57 0.81
CA ASN A 39 -0.99 8.62 2.20
C ASN A 39 -1.51 10.01 2.61
N ARG A 40 -1.77 10.90 1.65
CA ARG A 40 -2.24 12.27 1.88
C ARG A 40 -3.76 12.38 1.99
N GLU A 41 -4.41 11.36 2.55
CA GLU A 41 -5.77 11.47 3.08
C GLU A 41 -5.71 11.43 4.60
N GLU A 42 -5.40 12.58 5.21
CA GLU A 42 -5.99 13.07 6.46
C GLU A 42 -5.35 14.42 6.81
N SER A 43 -6.05 15.46 6.39
CA SER A 43 -5.76 16.87 6.56
C SER A 43 -5.40 17.24 8.01
N GLY A 44 -4.22 17.84 8.16
CA GLY A 44 -3.72 18.43 9.39
C GLY A 44 -2.36 19.06 9.16
N ASP A 45 -2.26 19.93 8.15
CA ASP A 45 -1.10 20.80 7.96
C ASP A 45 -0.90 21.65 9.21
N GLU A 46 0.17 21.38 9.95
CA GLU A 46 1.10 22.40 10.44
C GLU A 46 2.38 21.72 10.96
N ASN A 47 3.46 21.81 10.15
CA ASN A 47 4.87 21.59 10.51
C ASN A 47 5.41 20.14 10.63
N LEU A 48 5.49 19.40 9.51
CA LEU A 48 6.34 18.20 9.41
C LEU A 48 7.71 18.49 8.78
N ASN A 49 8.42 19.49 9.30
CA ASN A 49 9.79 19.77 8.85
C ASN A 49 10.68 20.21 10.02
N TYR A 50 10.83 19.38 11.06
CA TYR A 50 11.92 19.54 12.03
C TYR A 50 12.45 18.19 12.52
N PRO A 51 13.76 18.08 12.81
CA PRO A 51 14.31 16.98 13.59
C PRO A 51 13.69 17.04 14.99
N MET A 52 12.64 16.25 15.23
CA MET A 52 11.98 16.19 16.53
C MET A 52 12.97 15.65 17.58
N ASN A 53 13.29 16.51 18.53
CA ASN A 53 14.22 16.23 19.62
C ASN A 53 13.79 14.94 20.35
N THR A 54 14.67 13.94 20.39
CA THR A 54 14.40 12.65 21.04
C THR A 54 14.16 12.75 22.54
N TYR A 55 14.46 13.90 23.14
CA TYR A 55 14.27 14.20 24.55
C TYR A 55 12.99 14.98 24.87
N ASP A 56 12.18 15.34 23.85
CA ASP A 56 10.91 16.02 24.09
C ASP A 56 9.81 15.02 24.46
N ALA A 57 9.23 15.19 25.65
CA ALA A 57 8.22 14.29 26.22
C ALA A 57 6.95 14.22 25.36
N GLU A 58 6.54 15.33 24.75
CA GLU A 58 5.35 15.40 23.89
C GLU A 58 5.57 14.62 22.58
N SER A 59 6.77 14.71 21.99
CA SER A 59 7.14 13.90 20.82
C SER A 59 7.15 12.39 21.11
N VAL A 60 7.58 11.97 22.32
CA VAL A 60 7.60 10.56 22.73
C VAL A 60 6.17 10.07 22.96
N TYR A 61 5.35 10.86 23.64
CA TYR A 61 3.93 10.56 23.86
C TYR A 61 3.19 10.39 22.53
N THR A 62 3.40 11.30 21.58
CA THR A 62 2.76 11.27 20.25
C THR A 62 3.15 10.00 19.48
N ARG A 63 4.43 9.64 19.50
CA ARG A 63 4.92 8.39 18.88
C ARG A 63 4.29 7.15 19.52
N LEU A 64 4.21 7.12 20.84
CA LEU A 64 3.59 5.98 21.54
C LEU A 64 2.11 5.87 21.21
N LYS A 65 1.39 7.00 21.14
CA LYS A 65 -0.03 7.04 20.77
C LYS A 65 -0.25 6.51 19.36
N ILE A 66 0.55 6.95 18.39
CA ILE A 66 0.51 6.45 17.00
C ILE A 66 0.79 4.95 16.97
N TYR A 67 1.87 4.50 17.63
CA TYR A 67 2.22 3.09 17.70
C TYR A 67 1.10 2.22 18.27
N LEU A 68 0.47 2.65 19.38
CA LEU A 68 -0.65 1.93 19.98
C LEU A 68 -1.86 1.88 19.05
N ASN A 69 -2.14 2.97 18.33
CA ASN A 69 -3.22 2.99 17.35
C ASN A 69 -2.95 2.01 16.20
N VAL A 70 -1.76 2.05 15.62
CA VAL A 70 -1.33 1.12 14.55
C VAL A 70 -1.37 -0.33 15.04
N LYS A 71 -0.92 -0.61 16.26
CA LYS A 71 -1.00 -1.96 16.84
C LYS A 71 -2.44 -2.44 16.96
N LYS A 72 -3.37 -1.56 17.34
CA LYS A 72 -4.80 -1.88 17.45
C LYS A 72 -5.44 -2.14 16.10
N THR A 73 -5.11 -1.34 15.07
CA THR A 73 -5.63 -1.53 13.72
C THR A 73 -5.10 -2.81 13.09
N LEU A 74 -3.80 -3.08 13.24
CA LEU A 74 -3.19 -4.34 12.79
C LEU A 74 -3.82 -5.56 13.44
N LYS A 75 -4.11 -5.50 14.75
CA LYS A 75 -4.79 -6.60 15.45
C LYS A 75 -6.18 -6.84 14.86
N LYS A 76 -6.98 -5.79 14.69
CA LYS A 76 -8.31 -5.91 14.07
C LYS A 76 -8.22 -6.53 12.67
N LEU A 77 -7.28 -6.08 11.86
CA LEU A 77 -7.08 -6.61 10.51
C LEU A 77 -6.69 -8.10 10.54
N SER A 78 -5.81 -8.49 11.46
CA SER A 78 -5.44 -9.90 11.68
C SER A 78 -6.65 -10.75 12.07
N ASP A 79 -7.49 -10.24 12.97
CA ASP A 79 -8.70 -10.94 13.42
C ASP A 79 -9.68 -11.11 12.24
N THR A 80 -9.89 -10.06 11.43
CA THR A 80 -10.73 -10.10 10.22
C THR A 80 -10.22 -11.12 9.20
N LEU A 81 -8.92 -11.11 8.91
CA LEU A 81 -8.32 -12.07 7.97
C LEU A 81 -8.44 -13.52 8.45
N SER A 82 -8.35 -13.76 9.75
CA SER A 82 -8.55 -15.10 10.32
C SER A 82 -9.98 -15.59 10.07
N ILE A 83 -10.98 -14.73 10.31
CA ILE A 83 -12.39 -15.05 10.11
C ILE A 83 -12.69 -15.32 8.63
N GLU A 84 -12.19 -14.48 7.72
CA GLU A 84 -12.39 -14.67 6.27
C GLU A 84 -11.75 -15.97 5.77
N ASN A 85 -10.54 -16.29 6.26
CA ASN A 85 -9.87 -17.52 5.90
C ASN A 85 -10.64 -18.77 6.38
N GLU A 86 -11.14 -18.76 7.62
CA GLU A 86 -11.99 -19.84 8.14
C GLU A 86 -13.27 -20.00 7.31
N SER A 87 -13.92 -18.88 6.96
CA SER A 87 -15.11 -18.88 6.10
C SER A 87 -14.82 -19.47 4.71
N LEU A 88 -13.72 -19.08 4.08
CA LEU A 88 -13.29 -19.62 2.79
C LEU A 88 -12.98 -21.12 2.86
N GLN A 89 -12.36 -21.58 3.94
CA GLN A 89 -12.10 -23.00 4.14
C GLN A 89 -13.41 -23.79 4.27
N SER A 90 -14.38 -23.29 5.04
CA SER A 90 -15.70 -23.93 5.15
C SER A 90 -16.40 -24.00 3.80
N ALA A 91 -16.46 -22.88 3.07
CA ALA A 91 -17.08 -22.82 1.76
C ALA A 91 -16.43 -23.79 0.76
N ASN A 92 -15.11 -23.93 0.79
CA ASN A 92 -14.38 -24.89 -0.05
C ASN A 92 -14.77 -26.34 0.27
N VAL A 93 -14.86 -26.69 1.56
CA VAL A 93 -15.31 -28.03 1.99
C VAL A 93 -16.74 -28.29 1.51
N GLU A 94 -17.66 -27.34 1.69
CA GLU A 94 -19.04 -27.44 1.23
C GLU A 94 -19.16 -27.58 -0.29
N MET A 95 -18.36 -26.82 -1.05
CA MET A 95 -18.32 -26.95 -2.50
C MET A 95 -17.84 -28.32 -2.95
N LYS A 96 -16.81 -28.88 -2.29
CA LYS A 96 -16.30 -30.21 -2.61
C LYS A 96 -17.33 -31.30 -2.32
N THR A 97 -17.98 -31.25 -1.17
CA THR A 97 -19.02 -32.24 -0.82
C THR A 97 -20.21 -32.16 -1.77
N MET A 98 -20.63 -30.95 -2.14
CA MET A 98 -21.69 -30.76 -3.14
C MET A 98 -21.29 -31.34 -4.51
N ALA A 99 -20.06 -31.05 -4.98
CA ALA A 99 -19.56 -31.58 -6.25
C ALA A 99 -19.49 -33.11 -6.25
N GLU A 100 -19.05 -33.73 -5.15
CA GLU A 100 -19.05 -35.18 -4.99
C GLU A 100 -20.46 -35.76 -5.00
N GLY A 101 -21.41 -35.10 -4.34
CA GLY A 101 -22.83 -35.48 -4.34
C GLY A 101 -23.43 -35.46 -5.75
N ILE A 102 -23.19 -34.39 -6.51
CA ILE A 102 -23.61 -34.27 -7.92
C ILE A 102 -23.00 -35.38 -8.77
N ARG A 103 -21.69 -35.64 -8.60
CA ARG A 103 -21.00 -36.71 -9.33
C ARG A 103 -21.62 -38.08 -9.06
N LYS A 104 -21.94 -38.38 -7.80
CA LYS A 104 -22.57 -39.64 -7.41
C LYS A 104 -23.98 -39.77 -7.98
N GLN A 105 -24.80 -38.73 -7.88
CA GLN A 105 -26.15 -38.72 -8.46
C GLN A 105 -26.13 -38.95 -9.97
N ALA A 106 -25.19 -38.33 -10.69
CA ALA A 106 -25.03 -38.53 -12.12
C ALA A 106 -24.64 -39.98 -12.47
N GLN A 107 -23.75 -40.60 -11.68
CA GLN A 107 -23.38 -42.01 -11.85
C GLN A 107 -24.56 -42.95 -11.59
N ASP A 108 -25.30 -42.74 -10.51
CA ASP A 108 -26.46 -43.56 -10.16
C ASP A 108 -27.57 -43.47 -11.22
N ALA A 109 -27.73 -42.31 -11.86
CA ALA A 109 -28.67 -42.12 -12.96
C ALA A 109 -28.25 -42.86 -14.24
N LEU A 110 -26.95 -42.93 -14.53
CA LEU A 110 -26.40 -43.66 -15.69
C LEU A 110 -26.52 -45.19 -15.55
N VAL A 111 -26.44 -45.72 -14.33
CA VAL A 111 -26.54 -47.17 -14.06
C VAL A 111 -27.99 -47.68 -14.10
N LYS A 112 -28.98 -46.78 -13.95
CA LYS A 112 -30.42 -47.11 -13.97
C LYS A 112 -31.08 -47.03 -15.36
N GLN A 113 -30.32 -46.70 -16.41
CA GLN A 113 -30.76 -46.76 -17.82
C GLN A 113 -30.38 -48.10 -18.44
#